data_AF-A0A938LTT7-F1
#
_entry.id   AF-A0A938LTT7-F1
#
_cell.length_a   1.000
_cell.length_b   1.000
_cell.length_c   1.000
_cell.angle_alpha   90.00
_cell.angle_beta   90.00
_cell.angle_gamma   90.00
#
_symmetry.space_group_name_H-M   'P 1'
#
loop_
_entity.id
_entity.type
_entity.pdbx_description
1 polymer ?
#
loop_
_entity_poly.entity_id
_entity_poly.type
_entity_poly.pdbx_seq_one_letter_code
_entity_poly.pdbx_strand_id
1 'polypeptide(L)'
;MLLVVVLLVALLAAVVMGHLQINTEEIQLMQNHVGGAEALALAEAGLNDALAQLRRDPLWRRGFVDKPLAGGSYTVALDGAIVTSTAVTARGFVATVRAEMAPGSGTPDGTAQMGTLRINP
;
A
#
# COMPACT_ATOMS: atom_id res chain seq x y z
N MET A 1 -35.74 -37.34 23.66
CA MET A 1 -36.10 -35.95 23.29
C MET A 1 -35.02 -34.95 23.70
N LEU A 2 -34.59 -34.90 24.96
CA LEU A 2 -33.59 -33.93 25.43
C LEU A 2 -32.22 -34.06 24.73
N LEU A 3 -31.77 -35.28 24.43
CA LEU A 3 -30.50 -35.53 23.72
C LEU A 3 -30.50 -34.99 22.28
N VAL A 4 -31.63 -35.06 21.58
CA VAL A 4 -31.78 -34.52 20.22
C VAL A 4 -31.73 -33.00 20.22
N VAL A 5 -32.35 -32.38 21.24
CA VAL A 5 -32.34 -30.91 21.41
C VAL A 5 -30.92 -30.43 21.70
N VAL A 6 -30.19 -31.08 22.62
CA VAL A 6 -28.80 -30.73 22.93
C VAL A 6 -27.91 -30.89 21.71
N LEU A 7 -28.09 -31.95 20.92
CA LEU A 7 -27.35 -32.16 19.68
C LEU A 7 -27.64 -31.05 18.66
N LEU A 8 -28.90 -30.67 18.47
CA LEU A 8 -29.29 -29.60 17.56
C LEU A 8 -28.75 -28.24 17.98
N VAL A 9 -28.80 -27.93 19.27
CA VAL A 9 -28.25 -26.68 19.82
C VAL A 9 -26.72 -26.64 19.67
N ALA A 10 -26.03 -27.76 19.91
CA ALA A 10 -24.59 -27.86 19.71
C ALA A 10 -24.19 -27.67 18.24
N LEU A 11 -24.94 -28.26 17.30
CA LEU A 11 -24.75 -28.08 15.86
C LEU A 11 -24.98 -26.62 15.43
N LEU A 12 -26.04 -25.98 15.93
CA LEU A 12 -26.29 -24.56 15.66
C LEU A 12 -25.15 -23.69 16.20
N ALA A 13 -24.70 -23.95 17.43
CA ALA A 13 -23.61 -23.21 18.04
C ALA A 13 -22.31 -23.34 17.23
N ALA A 14 -21.98 -24.53 16.75
CA ALA A 14 -20.82 -24.76 15.89
C ALA A 14 -20.90 -23.99 14.57
N VAL A 15 -22.07 -23.97 13.92
CA VAL A 15 -22.28 -23.23 12.66
C VAL A 15 -22.17 -21.72 12.87
N VAL A 16 -22.80 -21.18 13.92
CA VAL A 16 -22.73 -19.75 14.25
C VAL A 16 -21.29 -19.35 14.57
N MET A 17 -20.57 -20.15 15.35
CA MET A 17 -19.19 -19.88 15.71
C MET A 17 -18.26 -19.93 14.49
N GLY A 18 -18.45 -20.90 13.59
CA GLY A 18 -17.72 -20.97 12.33
C GLY A 18 -17.96 -19.74 11.44
N HIS A 19 -19.20 -19.25 11.36
CA HIS A 19 -19.51 -18.08 10.55
C HIS A 19 -18.91 -16.78 11.12
N LEU A 20 -18.90 -16.62 12.45
CA LEU A 20 -18.27 -15.47 13.11
C LEU A 20 -16.75 -15.47 12.93
N GLN A 21 -16.10 -16.64 12.96
CA GLN A 21 -14.66 -16.76 12.72
C GLN A 21 -14.29 -16.34 11.30
N ILE A 22 -15.01 -16.88 10.29
CA ILE A 22 -14.77 -16.54 8.88
C ILE A 22 -14.95 -15.04 8.63
N ASN A 23 -16.03 -14.45 9.16
CA ASN A 23 -16.29 -13.02 9.00
C ASN A 23 -15.20 -12.15 9.64
N THR A 24 -14.62 -12.60 10.76
CA THR A 24 -13.55 -11.86 11.46
C THR A 24 -12.26 -11.86 10.63
N GLU A 25 -11.88 -13.01 10.06
CA GLU A 25 -10.69 -13.14 9.23
C GLU A 25 -10.82 -12.33 7.93
N GLU A 26 -11.98 -12.38 7.26
CA GLU A 26 -12.24 -11.61 6.05
C GLU A 26 -12.16 -10.09 6.29
N ILE A 27 -12.71 -9.60 7.42
CA ILE A 27 -12.64 -8.18 7.76
C ILE A 27 -11.19 -7.73 7.97
N GLN A 28 -10.37 -8.53 8.64
CA GLN A 28 -8.95 -8.22 8.83
C GLN A 28 -8.18 -8.19 7.50
N LEU A 29 -8.44 -9.16 6.62
CA LEU A 29 -7.89 -9.20 5.27
C LEU A 29 -8.27 -7.97 4.45
N MET A 30 -9.55 -7.58 4.47
CA MET A 30 -10.02 -6.38 3.77
C MET A 30 -9.38 -5.09 4.30
N GLN A 31 -9.22 -4.95 5.62
CA GLN A 31 -8.57 -3.78 6.21
C GLN A 31 -7.11 -3.68 5.80
N ASN A 32 -6.39 -4.81 5.78
CA ASN A 32 -5.01 -4.87 5.30
C ASN A 32 -4.91 -4.53 3.81
N HIS A 33 -5.84 -5.03 3.00
CA HIS A 33 -5.89 -4.72 1.57
C HIS A 33 -6.12 -3.22 1.33
N VAL A 34 -7.09 -2.63 2.03
CA VAL A 34 -7.38 -1.20 1.92
C VAL A 34 -6.21 -0.34 2.41
N GLY A 35 -5.58 -0.70 3.53
CA GLY A 35 -4.40 0.01 4.04
C GLY A 35 -3.20 -0.09 3.10
N GLY A 36 -2.99 -1.25 2.49
CA GLY A 36 -1.94 -1.44 1.49
C GLY A 36 -2.20 -0.66 0.20
N ALA A 37 -3.44 -0.64 -0.28
CA ALA A 37 -3.85 0.15 -1.45
C ALA A 37 -3.69 1.65 -1.20
N GLU A 38 -4.04 2.13 0.00
CA GLU A 38 -3.84 3.52 0.40
C GLU A 38 -2.35 3.90 0.40
N ALA A 39 -1.49 3.06 1.00
CA ALA A 39 -0.05 3.28 1.01
C ALA A 39 0.52 3.33 -0.41
N LEU A 40 0.05 2.43 -1.28
CA LEU A 40 0.47 2.37 -2.68
C LEU A 40 0.06 3.63 -3.45
N ALA A 41 -1.20 4.06 -3.33
CA ALA A 41 -1.69 5.29 -3.97
C ALA A 41 -0.89 6.52 -3.51
N LEU A 42 -0.49 6.56 -2.23
CA LEU A 42 0.31 7.64 -1.68
C LEU A 42 1.76 7.62 -2.21
N ALA A 43 2.35 6.44 -2.35
CA ALA A 43 3.67 6.26 -2.96
C ALA A 43 3.65 6.63 -4.45
N GLU A 44 2.61 6.26 -5.19
CA GLU A 44 2.40 6.66 -6.59
C GLU A 44 2.23 8.17 -6.74
N ALA A 45 1.49 8.81 -5.84
CA ALA A 45 1.37 10.27 -5.82
C ALA A 45 2.73 10.95 -5.61
N GLY A 46 3.54 10.43 -4.68
CA GLY A 46 4.91 10.92 -4.46
C GLY A 46 5.80 10.75 -5.68
N LEU A 47 5.74 9.59 -6.34
CA LEU A 47 6.45 9.35 -7.58
C LEU A 47 6.03 10.35 -8.67
N ASN A 48 4.73 10.51 -8.89
CA ASN A 48 4.21 11.43 -9.91
C ASN A 48 4.63 12.88 -9.64
N ASP A 49 4.64 13.31 -8.38
CA ASP A 49 5.12 14.65 -8.02
C ASP A 49 6.62 14.83 -8.31
N ALA A 50 7.44 13.82 -8.02
CA ALA A 50 8.86 13.83 -8.35
C ALA A 50 9.10 13.84 -9.87
N LEU A 51 8.33 13.07 -10.63
CA LEU A 51 8.39 13.11 -12.10
C LEU A 51 7.91 14.45 -12.65
N ALA A 52 6.91 15.08 -12.05
CA ALA A 52 6.48 16.42 -12.40
C ALA A 52 7.56 17.46 -12.12
N GLN A 53 8.29 17.34 -11.01
CA GLN A 53 9.41 18.20 -10.68
C GLN A 53 10.58 18.02 -11.67
N LEU A 54 10.91 16.78 -12.02
CA LEU A 54 11.92 16.46 -13.03
C LEU A 54 11.58 17.02 -14.42
N ARG A 55 10.29 17.04 -14.79
CA ARG A 55 9.86 17.67 -16.05
C ARG A 55 10.04 19.19 -16.06
N ARG A 56 9.94 19.86 -14.91
CA ARG A 56 10.16 21.29 -14.79
C ARG A 56 11.65 21.64 -14.69
N ASP A 57 12.40 20.82 -13.96
CA ASP A 57 13.83 20.94 -13.75
C ASP A 57 14.50 19.56 -13.90
N PRO A 58 15.04 19.25 -15.10
CA PRO A 58 15.69 17.95 -15.36
C PRO A 58 16.93 17.69 -14.50
N LEU A 59 17.52 18.72 -13.90
CA LEU A 59 18.69 18.62 -13.02
C LEU A 59 18.30 18.45 -11.55
N TRP A 60 17.00 18.48 -11.23
CA TRP A 60 16.54 18.27 -9.86
C TRP A 60 16.92 16.87 -9.37
N ARG A 61 17.61 16.82 -8.24
CA ARG A 61 18.05 15.57 -7.57
C ARG A 61 17.76 15.54 -6.08
N ARG A 62 17.10 16.58 -5.54
CA ARG A 62 16.93 16.75 -4.10
C ARG A 62 15.98 15.72 -3.48
N GLY A 63 14.99 15.25 -4.24
CA GLY A 63 13.93 14.39 -3.70
C GLY A 63 12.98 15.14 -2.75
N PHE A 64 12.13 14.36 -2.07
CA PHE A 64 11.22 14.83 -1.02
C PHE A 64 11.48 14.04 0.25
N VAL A 65 11.32 14.68 1.40
CA VAL A 65 11.44 14.03 2.72
C VAL A 65 10.17 14.31 3.49
N ASP A 66 9.47 13.25 3.90
CA ASP A 66 8.26 13.25 4.72
C ASP A 66 7.22 14.30 4.32
N LYS A 67 6.96 14.42 3.01
CA LYS A 67 5.98 15.37 2.49
C LYS A 67 4.57 14.86 2.82
N PRO A 68 3.74 15.64 3.54
CA PRO A 68 2.43 15.20 3.97
C PRO A 68 1.44 15.18 2.80
N LEU A 69 0.62 14.12 2.73
CA LEU A 69 -0.47 13.97 1.76
C LEU A 69 -1.56 13.05 2.30
N ALA A 70 -2.83 13.47 2.20
CA ALA A 70 -4.01 12.66 2.53
C ALA A 70 -3.96 11.92 3.90
N GLY A 71 -3.31 12.51 4.91
CA GLY A 71 -3.18 11.92 6.25
C GLY A 71 -1.99 10.98 6.42
N GLY A 72 -1.24 10.66 5.36
CA GLY A 72 0.08 10.03 5.44
C GLY A 72 1.20 10.97 5.01
N SER A 73 2.38 10.40 4.76
CA SER A 73 3.51 11.10 4.17
C SER A 73 4.19 10.23 3.12
N TYR A 74 4.91 10.87 2.21
CA TYR A 74 5.81 10.18 1.30
C TYR A 74 7.18 10.86 1.24
N THR A 75 8.18 10.03 0.99
CA THR A 75 9.58 10.40 0.80
C THR A 75 10.00 9.89 -0.56
N VAL A 76 10.63 10.74 -1.37
CA VAL A 76 11.15 10.37 -2.68
C VAL A 76 12.65 10.55 -2.70
N ALA A 77 13.37 9.48 -3.01
CA ALA A 77 14.80 9.49 -3.23
C ALA A 77 15.11 9.25 -4.71
N LEU A 78 16.11 9.97 -5.22
CA LEU A 78 16.62 9.81 -6.57
C LEU A 78 18.04 9.24 -6.48
N ASP A 79 18.29 8.14 -7.17
CA ASP A 79 19.60 7.51 -7.30
C ASP A 79 19.91 7.30 -8.80
N GLY A 80 20.64 8.25 -9.38
CA GLY A 80 20.92 8.27 -10.81
C GLY A 80 19.65 8.34 -11.66
N ALA A 81 19.36 7.23 -12.35
CA ALA A 81 18.17 7.06 -13.19
C ALA A 81 16.96 6.53 -12.41
N ILE A 82 17.13 6.11 -11.15
CA ILE A 82 16.08 5.45 -10.37
C ILE A 82 15.41 6.48 -9.47
N VAL A 83 14.09 6.58 -9.55
CA VAL A 83 13.26 7.35 -8.62
C VAL A 83 12.51 6.36 -7.73
N THR A 84 12.74 6.42 -6.42
CA THR A 84 12.07 5.57 -5.44
C THR A 84 11.20 6.44 -4.55
N SER A 85 9.90 6.17 -4.54
CA SER A 85 8.93 6.81 -3.65
C SER A 85 8.48 5.82 -2.59
N THR A 86 8.66 6.17 -1.33
CA THR A 86 8.21 5.39 -0.18
C THR A 86 7.17 6.19 0.57
N ALA A 87 6.00 5.61 0.79
CA ALA A 87 4.93 6.26 1.54
C ALA A 87 4.54 5.49 2.79
N VAL A 88 4.10 6.24 3.79
CA VAL A 88 3.63 5.76 5.08
C VAL A 88 2.26 6.36 5.35
N THR A 89 1.25 5.53 5.58
CA THR A 89 -0.10 5.99 5.95
C THR A 89 -0.19 6.28 7.44
N ALA A 90 -1.23 7.01 7.87
CA ALA A 90 -1.54 7.23 9.30
C ALA A 90 -1.66 5.93 10.10
N ARG A 91 -2.05 4.84 9.43
CA ARG A 91 -2.24 3.51 10.02
C ARG A 91 -0.96 2.66 10.02
N GLY A 92 0.17 3.22 9.60
CA GLY A 92 1.47 2.56 9.60
C GLY A 92 1.72 1.61 8.41
N PHE A 93 0.86 1.62 7.39
CA PHE A 93 1.12 0.86 6.16
C PHE A 93 2.20 1.53 5.35
N VAL A 94 3.14 0.73 4.83
CA VAL A 94 4.27 1.22 4.03
C VAL A 94 4.23 0.58 2.66
N ALA A 95 4.31 1.43 1.63
CA ALA A 95 4.48 0.98 0.25
C ALA A 95 5.65 1.71 -0.39
N THR A 96 6.33 1.03 -1.31
CA THR A 96 7.41 1.61 -2.10
C THR A 96 7.13 1.42 -3.58
N VAL A 97 7.31 2.46 -4.37
CA VAL A 97 7.16 2.43 -5.82
C VAL A 97 8.46 2.92 -6.43
N ARG A 98 8.96 2.18 -7.43
CA ARG A 98 10.21 2.51 -8.11
C ARG A 98 9.93 2.72 -9.60
N ALA A 99 10.48 3.80 -10.14
CA ALA A 99 10.55 4.05 -11.57
C ALA A 99 12.01 4.19 -11.99
N GLU A 100 12.32 3.64 -13.16
CA GLU A 100 13.61 3.83 -13.82
C GLU A 100 13.42 4.79 -15.01
N MET A 101 14.27 5.81 -15.09
CA MET A 101 14.29 6.78 -16.17
C MET A 101 15.20 6.29 -17.29
N ALA A 102 14.67 6.10 -18.50
CA ALA A 102 15.51 5.73 -19.65
C ALA A 102 16.59 6.80 -19.91
N PRO A 103 17.86 6.39 -20.18
CA PRO A 103 18.92 7.33 -20.49
C PRO A 103 18.67 7.97 -21.86
N GLY A 104 18.33 9.26 -21.88
CA GLY A 104 18.34 10.10 -23.10
C GLY A 104 17.08 10.88 -23.45
N SER A 105 15.94 10.68 -22.79
CA SER A 105 14.66 11.27 -23.23
C SER A 105 14.22 12.53 -22.48
N GLY A 106 14.87 12.93 -21.37
CA GLY A 106 14.37 14.02 -20.50
C GLY A 106 12.92 13.81 -20.01
N THR A 107 12.38 12.62 -20.25
CA THR A 107 10.98 12.22 -20.08
C THR A 107 11.02 10.78 -19.57
N PRO A 108 10.54 10.50 -18.35
CA PRO A 108 10.51 9.15 -17.81
C PRO A 108 9.50 8.28 -18.56
N ASP A 109 9.91 7.68 -19.67
CA ASP A 109 9.26 6.49 -20.21
C ASP A 109 9.79 5.28 -19.42
N GLY A 110 9.35 5.18 -18.17
CA GLY A 110 9.77 4.17 -17.22
C GLY A 110 8.61 3.26 -16.88
N THR A 111 8.76 1.97 -17.15
CA THR A 111 7.86 0.95 -16.60
C THR A 111 7.87 1.04 -15.07
N ALA A 112 6.75 1.44 -14.48
CA ALA A 112 6.61 1.45 -13.03
C ALA A 112 6.67 0.00 -12.53
N GLN A 113 7.78 -0.38 -11.89
CA GLN A 113 7.88 -1.68 -11.23
C GLN A 113 7.43 -1.51 -9.78
N MET A 114 6.34 -2.19 -9.44
CA MET A 114 5.76 -2.22 -8.10
C MET A 114 6.71 -2.93 -7.14
N GLY A 115 7.32 -2.20 -6.20
CA GLY A 115 8.34 -2.71 -5.28
C GLY A 115 7.78 -3.00 -3.90
N THR A 116 7.62 -4.28 -3.55
CA THR A 116 7.39 -4.81 -2.20
C THR A 116 6.39 -4.04 -1.31
N LEU A 117 5.15 -4.51 -1.26
CA LEU A 117 4.19 -4.12 -0.23
C LEU A 117 4.60 -4.82 1.08
N ARG A 118 5.14 -4.08 2.06
CA ARG A 118 5.43 -4.62 3.38
C ARG A 118 4.26 -4.31 4.31
N ILE A 119 3.31 -5.25 4.38
CA ILE A 119 2.27 -5.27 5.40
C ILE A 119 2.98 -5.64 6.71
N ASN A 120 2.90 -4.79 7.74
CA ASN A 120 3.53 -5.09 9.03
C ASN A 120 2.83 -6.32 9.67
N PRO A 121 3.57 -7.20 10.38
CA PRO A 121 3.09 -8.48 10.90
C PRO A 121 2.10 -8.35 12.06
#